data_AF-A0AAD8E7I7-F1
#
_entry.id   AF-A0AAD8E7I7-F1
#
_cell.length_a   1.000
_cell.length_b   1.000
_cell.length_c   1.000
_cell.angle_alpha   90.00
_cell.angle_beta   90.00
_cell.angle_gamma   90.00
#
_symmetry.space_group_name_H-M   'P 1'
#
loop_
_entity.id
_entity.type
_entity.pdbx_description
1 polymer ?
#
loop_
_entity_poly.entity_id
_entity_poly.type
_entity_poly.pdbx_seq_one_letter_code
_entity_poly.pdbx_strand_id
1 'polypeptide(L)' 'MARLTEEMVIARTRASDLTNIKKLNCWGSELSDVSLLRRMHNVEVLSLRLNNF' A
#
# COMPACT_ATOMS: atom_id res chain seq x y z
N MET A 1 8.42 13.75 -0.49
CA MET A 1 8.11 12.38 0.00
C MET A 1 6.78 11.93 -0.58
N ALA A 2 6.60 10.63 -0.77
CA ALA A 2 5.47 10.10 -1.53
C ALA A 2 4.26 9.77 -0.64
N ARG A 3 3.06 9.79 -1.22
CA ARG A 3 1.82 9.31 -0.61
C ARG A 3 1.42 8.00 -1.28
N LEU A 4 0.94 7.03 -0.51
CA LEU A 4 0.42 5.78 -1.06
C LEU A 4 -0.90 6.05 -1.79
N THR A 5 -0.93 5.82 -3.10
CA THR A 5 -2.13 6.00 -3.94
C THR A 5 -2.71 4.68 -4.41
N GLU A 6 -3.97 4.71 -4.85
CA GLU A 6 -4.63 3.53 -5.42
C GLU A 6 -3.92 3.04 -6.68
N GLU A 7 -3.44 3.94 -7.55
CA GLU A 7 -2.71 3.56 -8.76
C GLU A 7 -1.43 2.81 -8.42
N MET A 8 -0.67 3.26 -7.41
CA MET A 8 0.54 2.56 -6.96
C MET A 8 0.22 1.15 -6.45
N VAL A 9 -0.88 1.01 -5.71
CA VAL A 9 -1.33 -0.26 -5.16
C VAL A 9 -1.77 -1.20 -6.28
N ILE A 10 -2.59 -0.73 -7.22
CA ILE A 10 -3.06 -1.49 -8.38
C ILE A 10 -1.87 -1.93 -9.25
N ALA A 11 -0.92 -1.03 -9.54
CA ALA A 11 0.27 -1.35 -10.33
C ALA A 11 1.15 -2.43 -9.68
N ARG A 12 1.27 -2.44 -8.35
CA ARG A 12 2.10 -3.40 -7.60
C ARG A 12 1.42 -4.74 -7.36
N THR A 13 0.11 -4.74 -7.18
CA THR A 13 -0.65 -5.95 -6.80
C THR A 13 -1.34 -6.62 -7.99
N ARG A 14 -1.52 -5.91 -9.11
CA ARG A 14 -2.35 -6.31 -10.25
C ARG A 14 -3.80 -6.61 -9.86
N ALA A 15 -4.27 -6.07 -8.74
CA ALA A 15 -5.64 -6.20 -8.29
C ALA A 15 -6.53 -5.16 -9.00
N SER A 16 -7.78 -5.52 -9.27
CA SER A 16 -8.81 -4.63 -9.80
C SER A 16 -9.53 -3.81 -8.73
N ASP A 17 -9.37 -4.20 -7.45
CA ASP A 17 -10.04 -3.58 -6.31
C ASP A 17 -9.16 -3.71 -5.05
N LEU A 18 -9.11 -2.66 -4.23
CA LEU A 18 -8.38 -2.63 -2.97
C LEU A 18 -8.89 -3.66 -1.95
N THR A 19 -10.18 -4.00 -1.99
CA THR A 19 -10.80 -5.00 -1.12
C THR A 19 -10.27 -6.40 -1.39
N ASN A 20 -9.72 -6.69 -2.58
CA ASN A 20 -9.16 -8.01 -2.88
C ASN A 20 -7.71 -8.17 -2.42
N ILE A 21 -7.11 -7.13 -1.82
CA ILE A 21 -5.69 -7.13 -1.49
C ILE A 21 -5.47 -7.72 -0.09
N LYS A 22 -4.89 -8.91 -0.06
CA LYS A 22 -4.44 -9.58 1.17
C LYS A 22 -2.99 -9.30 1.52
N LYS A 23 -2.15 -8.98 0.53
CA LYS A 23 -0.71 -8.76 0.72
C LYS A 23 -0.29 -7.48 0.01
N LEU A 24 0.31 -6.55 0.75
CA LEU A 24 0.82 -5.29 0.22
C LEU A 24 2.28 -5.08 0.63
N ASN A 25 3.15 -4.92 -0.36
CA ASN A 25 4.56 -4.60 -0.14
C ASN A 25 4.87 -3.18 -0.63
N CYS A 26 5.23 -2.31 0.32
CA CYS A 26 5.72 -0.96 0.08
C CYS A 26 7.06 -0.73 0.80
N TRP A 27 7.89 -1.76 0.94
CA TRP A 27 9.25 -1.62 1.45
C TRP A 27 10.05 -0.62 0.60
N GLY A 28 10.79 0.28 1.25
CA GLY A 28 11.70 1.21 0.54
C GLY A 28 11.01 2.13 -0.47
N SER A 29 9.73 2.47 -0.28
CA SER A 29 8.93 3.20 -1.28
C SER A 29 8.87 4.71 -1.04
N GLU A 30 9.73 5.23 -0.16
CA GLU A 30 9.83 6.66 0.19
C GLU A 30 8.50 7.30 0.62
N LEU A 31 7.59 6.48 1.17
CA LEU A 31 6.27 6.91 1.60
C LEU A 31 6.36 7.72 2.88
N SER A 32 5.52 8.75 2.97
CA SER A 32 5.31 9.60 4.15
C SER A 32 3.84 9.62 4.58
N ASP A 33 2.93 9.26 3.68
CA ASP A 33 1.50 9.12 3.98
C ASP A 33 0.97 7.77 3.47
N VAL A 34 0.44 6.97 4.38
CA VAL A 34 -0.21 5.66 4.13
C VAL A 34 -1.68 5.64 4.57
N SER A 35 -2.32 6.81 4.62
CA SER A 35 -3.73 6.97 4.99
C SER A 35 -4.70 6.09 4.18
N LEU A 36 -4.32 5.69 2.95
CA LEU A 36 -5.08 4.77 2.12
C LEU A 36 -5.31 3.40 2.78
N LEU A 37 -4.39 2.93 3.64
CA LEU A 37 -4.53 1.66 4.34
C LEU A 37 -5.80 1.57 5.18
N ARG A 38 -6.36 2.70 5.63
CA ARG A 38 -7.66 2.74 6.34
C ARG A 38 -8.83 2.21 5.50
N ARG A 39 -8.70 2.18 4.17
CA ARG A 39 -9.71 1.65 3.23
C ARG A 39 -9.41 0.21 2.78
N MET A 40 -8.29 -0.38 3.21
CA MET A 40 -7.81 -1.68 2.75
C MET A 40 -8.01 -2.77 3.83
N HIS A 41 -9.27 -3.01 4.21
CA HIS A 41 -9.65 -3.81 5.39
C HIS A 41 -9.23 -5.29 5.32
N ASN A 42 -8.93 -5.81 4.13
CA ASN A 42 -8.60 -7.22 3.91
C ASN A 42 -7.09 -7.50 3.84
N VAL A 43 -6.23 -6.49 4.09
CA VAL A 43 -4.77 -6.68 4.10
C VAL A 43 -4.36 -7.48 5.33
N GLU A 44 -3.80 -8.66 5.09
CA GLU A 44 -3.31 -9.60 6.11
C GLU A 44 -1.79 -9.50 6.28
N VAL A 45 -1.06 -9.18 5.21
CA VAL A 45 0.41 -9.05 5.22
C VAL A 45 0.82 -7.69 4.65
N LEU A 46 1.58 -6.93 5.43
CA LEU A 46 1.97 -5.56 5.10
C LEU A 46 3.46 -5.31 5.39
N SER A 47 4.19 -4.86 4.37
CA SER A 47 5.61 -4.47 4.50
C SER A 47 5.79 -2.97 4.26
N LEU A 48 6.16 -2.22 5.30
CA LEU A 48 6.34 -0.76 5.26
C LEU A 48 7.74 -0.28 5.72
N ARG A 49 8.72 -1.16 5.89
CA ARG A 49 10.05 -0.76 6.38
C ARG A 49 10.77 0.14 5.36
N LEU A 50 11.71 0.96 5.85
CA LEU A 50 12.48 1.92 5.06
C LEU A 50 11.61 2.93 4.29
N ASN A 51 10.54 3.39 4.93
CA ASN A 51 9.77 4.55 4.48
C ASN A 51 10.05 5.74 5.41
N ASN A 52 9.49 6.89 5.07
CA ASN A 52 9.75 8.18 5.68
C ASN A 52 8.48 8.75 6.37
N PHE A 53 7.77 7.91 7.14
CA PHE A 53 6.61 8.34 7.92
C PHE A 53 6.97 9.30 9.05
#